data_AF-D4XWN4-F1
#
_entry.id   AF-D4XWN4-F1
#
_cell.length_a   1.000
_cell.length_b   1.000
_cell.length_c   1.000
_cell.angle_alpha   90.00
_cell.angle_beta   90.00
_cell.angle_gamma   90.00
#
_symmetry.space_group_name_H-M   'P 1'
#
loop_
_entity.id
_entity.type
_entity.pdbx_description
1 polymer ?
#
loop_
_entity_poly.entity_id
_entity_poly.type
_entity_poly.pdbx_seq_one_letter_code
_entity_poly.pdbx_strand_id
1 'polypeptide(L)'
;MDLIRTKKVPTNKIMPSEHALMLRFDCSRSIVVSAYHRLEALGAVYSITKRGHFVAENFHNLIKPISYIIGAQKHNGVLKETENRQWLYDRNIVFEEDVYYEKTYDKDEKEIGFAQCFILKKYFDLGFDINKSLIDQLISKNGVNNTVYELKYETVNMYGCEKLVVIYLFGYDLESISFAARYVIHPDHFNIKHQEFSLV
;
A
#
# COMPACT_ATOMS: atom_id res chain seq x y z
N MET A 1 -0.57 -18.64 -1.29
CA MET A 1 -0.23 -17.51 -0.41
C MET A 1 0.31 -17.96 0.95
N ASP A 2 -0.28 -18.95 1.63
CA ASP A 2 0.15 -19.33 2.98
C ASP A 2 1.63 -19.71 3.10
N LEU A 3 2.18 -20.45 2.13
CA LEU A 3 3.62 -20.81 2.13
C LEU A 3 4.54 -19.59 2.15
N ILE A 4 4.13 -18.50 1.48
CA ILE A 4 4.88 -17.26 1.41
C ILE A 4 4.66 -16.45 2.70
N ARG A 5 3.40 -16.28 3.13
CA ARG A 5 3.04 -15.54 4.36
C ARG A 5 3.67 -16.13 5.62
N THR A 6 3.70 -17.46 5.72
CA THR A 6 4.27 -18.19 6.86
C THR A 6 5.78 -18.39 6.75
N LYS A 7 6.42 -17.88 5.69
CA LYS A 7 7.85 -18.07 5.39
C LYS A 7 8.29 -19.54 5.31
N LYS A 8 7.36 -20.48 5.09
CA LYS A 8 7.67 -21.90 4.84
C LYS A 8 8.49 -22.07 3.56
N VAL A 9 8.28 -21.19 2.58
CA VAL A 9 9.21 -21.01 1.46
C VAL A 9 9.89 -19.65 1.65
N PRO A 10 11.21 -19.62 1.93
CA PRO A 10 11.94 -18.37 2.09
C PRO A 10 11.97 -17.54 0.81
N THR A 11 12.28 -16.25 0.93
CA THR A 11 12.53 -15.38 -0.23
C THR A 11 13.66 -15.95 -1.10
N ASN A 12 13.56 -15.73 -2.40
CA ASN A 12 14.50 -16.25 -3.40
C ASN A 12 14.65 -17.78 -3.41
N LYS A 13 13.69 -18.52 -2.83
CA LYS A 13 13.61 -19.98 -2.94
C LYS A 13 12.49 -20.41 -3.88
N ILE A 14 12.70 -21.58 -4.48
CA ILE A 14 11.80 -22.16 -5.47
C ILE A 14 10.47 -22.55 -4.81
N MET A 15 9.38 -22.25 -5.51
CA MET A 15 8.03 -22.69 -5.18
C MET A 15 7.83 -24.15 -5.61
N PRO A 16 6.82 -24.87 -5.06
CA PRO A 16 6.48 -26.22 -5.53
C PRO A 16 6.27 -26.27 -7.05
N SER A 17 6.56 -27.40 -7.71
CA SER A 17 6.31 -27.52 -9.15
C SER A 17 4.81 -27.53 -9.47
N GLU A 18 4.45 -27.20 -10.71
CA GLU A 18 3.05 -27.27 -11.17
C GLU A 18 2.44 -28.65 -10.89
N HIS A 19 3.18 -29.72 -11.21
CA HIS A 19 2.75 -31.10 -10.98
C HIS A 19 2.53 -31.42 -9.50
N ALA A 20 3.40 -30.94 -8.61
CA ALA A 20 3.23 -31.13 -7.17
C ALA A 20 1.98 -30.43 -6.64
N LEU A 21 1.64 -29.24 -7.17
CA LEU A 21 0.42 -28.53 -6.81
C LEU A 21 -0.84 -29.20 -7.39
N MET A 22 -0.78 -29.70 -8.62
CA MET A 22 -1.88 -30.47 -9.20
C MET A 22 -2.25 -31.67 -8.34
N LEU A 23 -1.27 -32.47 -7.92
CA LEU A 23 -1.50 -33.63 -7.04
C LEU A 23 -2.03 -33.23 -5.67
N ARG A 24 -1.51 -32.13 -5.10
CA ARG A 24 -1.89 -31.69 -3.76
C ARG A 24 -3.32 -31.13 -3.70
N PHE A 25 -3.75 -30.44 -4.74
CA PHE A 25 -5.04 -29.74 -4.78
C PHE A 25 -6.07 -30.41 -5.70
N ASP A 26 -5.74 -31.58 -6.25
CA ASP A 26 -6.56 -32.35 -7.18
C ASP A 26 -7.17 -31.48 -8.30
N CYS A 27 -6.29 -30.78 -9.02
CA CYS A 27 -6.71 -29.80 -10.01
C CYS A 27 -5.90 -29.87 -11.30
N SER A 28 -6.46 -29.28 -12.36
CA SER A 28 -5.81 -29.26 -13.67
C SER A 28 -4.56 -28.38 -13.67
N ARG A 29 -3.65 -28.66 -14.60
CA ARG A 29 -2.48 -27.83 -14.85
C ARG A 29 -2.86 -26.37 -15.15
N SER A 30 -3.93 -26.14 -15.91
CA SER A 30 -4.39 -24.80 -16.27
C SER A 30 -4.78 -23.96 -15.05
N ILE A 31 -5.37 -24.57 -14.02
CA ILE A 31 -5.70 -23.90 -12.75
C ILE A 31 -4.41 -23.48 -12.03
N VAL A 32 -3.43 -24.38 -11.97
CA VAL A 32 -2.13 -24.10 -11.30
C VAL A 32 -1.36 -22.99 -12.02
N VAL A 33 -1.30 -23.03 -13.35
CA VAL A 33 -0.67 -21.99 -14.18
C VAL A 33 -1.36 -20.64 -13.97
N SER A 34 -2.69 -20.61 -13.97
CA SER A 34 -3.46 -19.39 -13.67
C SER A 34 -3.17 -18.85 -12.27
N ALA A 35 -3.04 -19.72 -11.27
CA ALA A 35 -2.66 -19.31 -9.92
C ALA A 35 -1.25 -18.71 -9.86
N TYR A 36 -0.28 -19.29 -10.58
CA TYR A 36 1.07 -18.72 -10.67
C TYR A 36 1.10 -17.38 -11.38
N HIS A 37 0.40 -17.23 -12.51
CA HIS A 37 0.29 -15.95 -13.19
C HIS A 37 -0.34 -14.87 -12.30
N ARG A 38 -1.36 -15.22 -11.50
CA ARG A 38 -1.91 -14.30 -10.51
C ARG A 38 -0.86 -13.92 -9.45
N LEU A 39 -0.08 -14.87 -8.95
CA LEU A 39 0.98 -14.58 -7.98
C LEU A 39 2.11 -13.72 -8.58
N GLU A 40 2.48 -13.95 -9.83
CA GLU A 40 3.45 -13.13 -10.58
C GLU A 40 2.90 -11.72 -10.80
N ALA A 41 1.62 -11.61 -11.20
CA ALA A 41 0.93 -10.33 -11.33
C ALA A 41 0.80 -9.57 -10.01
N LEU A 42 0.81 -10.27 -8.86
CA LEU A 42 0.89 -9.66 -7.53
C LEU A 42 2.33 -9.32 -7.10
N GLY A 43 3.33 -9.73 -7.88
CA GLY A 43 4.72 -9.61 -7.51
C GLY A 43 5.12 -10.49 -6.33
N ALA A 44 4.32 -11.49 -5.99
CA ALA A 44 4.59 -12.41 -4.89
C ALA A 44 5.64 -13.46 -5.25
N VAL A 45 5.75 -13.75 -6.55
CA VAL A 45 6.71 -14.68 -7.12
C VAL A 45 7.26 -14.11 -8.44
N TYR A 46 8.42 -14.60 -8.87
CA TYR A 46 8.98 -14.36 -10.20
C TYR A 46 9.37 -15.69 -10.83
N SER A 47 9.30 -15.80 -12.15
CA SER A 47 9.76 -16.99 -12.88
C SER A 47 11.18 -16.81 -13.39
N ILE A 48 11.94 -17.91 -13.33
CA ILE A 48 13.17 -18.06 -14.11
C ILE A 48 12.94 -19.21 -15.09
N THR A 49 13.11 -18.94 -16.39
CA THR A 49 12.90 -19.91 -17.47
C THR A 49 13.67 -21.20 -17.18
N LYS A 50 13.00 -22.34 -17.33
CA LYS A 50 13.51 -23.70 -17.02
C LYS A 50 13.88 -23.98 -15.56
N ARG A 51 13.77 -23.01 -14.65
CA ARG A 51 14.07 -23.19 -13.21
C ARG A 51 12.83 -23.11 -12.32
N GLY A 52 11.72 -22.58 -12.83
CA GLY A 52 10.43 -22.52 -12.13
C GLY A 52 10.16 -21.15 -11.50
N HIS A 53 9.21 -21.11 -10.56
CA HIS A 53 8.80 -19.88 -9.87
C HIS A 53 9.52 -19.77 -8.51
N PHE A 54 9.89 -18.55 -8.12
CA PHE A 54 10.63 -18.22 -6.91
C PHE A 54 9.87 -17.19 -6.10
N VAL A 55 9.94 -17.26 -4.78
CA VAL A 55 9.34 -16.24 -3.90
C VAL A 55 10.08 -14.92 -4.07
N ALA A 56 9.37 -13.85 -4.39
CA ALA A 56 9.94 -12.53 -4.52
C ALA A 56 10.38 -11.99 -3.15
N GLU A 57 11.47 -11.22 -3.14
CA GLU A 57 11.97 -10.57 -1.93
C GLU A 57 11.10 -9.38 -1.51
N ASN A 58 10.53 -8.68 -2.48
CA ASN A 58 9.59 -7.59 -2.27
C ASN A 58 8.30 -7.91 -3.03
N PHE A 59 7.12 -7.76 -2.43
CA PHE A 59 5.87 -7.83 -3.20
C PHE A 59 5.67 -6.48 -3.90
N HIS A 60 5.65 -6.45 -5.23
CA HIS A 60 5.69 -5.17 -5.96
C HIS A 60 4.31 -4.66 -6.40
N ASN A 61 3.30 -5.53 -6.52
CA ASN A 61 2.00 -5.17 -7.11
C ASN A 61 0.84 -5.27 -6.10
N LEU A 62 1.14 -5.25 -4.80
CA LEU A 62 0.14 -5.10 -3.75
C LEU A 62 0.13 -3.67 -3.25
N ILE A 63 -1.05 -3.08 -3.11
CA ILE A 63 -1.22 -1.81 -2.42
C ILE A 63 -0.84 -2.04 -0.95
N LYS A 64 0.23 -1.38 -0.51
CA LYS A 64 0.75 -1.52 0.85
C LYS A 64 0.32 -0.33 1.71
N PRO A 65 -0.08 -0.55 2.97
CA PRO A 65 -0.22 0.54 3.93
C PRO A 65 1.09 1.30 4.11
N ILE A 66 1.04 2.64 4.19
CA ILE A 66 2.22 3.47 4.48
C ILE A 66 2.87 3.06 5.80
N SER A 67 2.08 2.69 6.82
CA SER A 67 2.61 2.18 8.09
C SER A 67 3.51 0.96 7.92
N TYR A 68 3.21 0.08 6.96
CA TYR A 68 4.07 -1.07 6.65
C TYR A 68 5.37 -0.61 5.97
N ILE A 69 5.30 0.35 5.05
CA ILE A 69 6.45 0.85 4.30
C ILE A 69 7.47 1.53 5.24
N ILE A 70 6.99 2.37 6.16
CA ILE A 70 7.86 3.11 7.11
C ILE A 70 8.16 2.32 8.40
N GLY A 71 7.56 1.14 8.56
CA GLY A 71 7.75 0.29 9.75
C GLY A 71 7.14 0.86 11.04
N ALA A 72 6.02 1.58 10.94
CA ALA A 72 5.27 2.08 12.09
C ALA A 72 4.58 0.94 12.85
N GLN A 73 4.60 1.02 14.18
CA GLN A 73 3.99 0.04 15.09
C GLN A 73 2.61 0.47 15.57
N LYS A 74 2.41 1.78 15.73
CA LYS A 74 1.15 2.39 16.16
C LYS A 74 0.79 3.54 15.24
N HIS A 75 -0.49 3.84 15.21
CA HIS A 75 -0.96 5.04 14.54
C HIS A 75 -2.22 5.56 15.22
N ASN A 76 -2.36 6.88 15.30
CA ASN A 76 -3.43 7.53 16.02
C ASN A 76 -4.06 8.57 15.10
N GLY A 77 -5.38 8.53 14.95
CA GLY A 77 -6.12 9.43 14.09
C GLY A 77 -6.90 10.46 14.90
N VAL A 78 -7.03 11.67 14.38
CA VAL A 78 -7.86 12.74 14.95
C VAL A 78 -8.72 13.32 13.84
N LEU A 79 -10.04 13.24 14.01
CA LEU A 79 -10.99 13.91 13.10
C LEU A 79 -10.82 15.43 13.19
N LYS A 80 -10.94 16.08 12.05
CA LYS A 80 -10.80 17.54 11.93
C LYS A 80 -11.95 18.06 11.07
N GLU A 81 -12.47 19.21 11.44
CA GLU A 81 -13.61 19.80 10.74
C GLU A 81 -13.20 20.43 9.40
N THR A 82 -12.00 21.01 9.34
CA THR A 82 -11.52 21.74 8.16
C THR A 82 -10.02 21.53 7.92
N GLU A 83 -9.61 21.70 6.67
CA GLU A 83 -8.21 21.67 6.22
C GLU A 83 -8.00 22.62 5.06
N ASN A 84 -6.76 23.05 4.87
CA ASN A 84 -6.36 23.67 3.61
C ASN A 84 -6.28 22.61 2.48
N ARG A 85 -7.26 22.67 1.58
CA ARG A 85 -7.40 21.75 0.44
C ARG A 85 -6.57 22.14 -0.79
N GLN A 86 -5.72 23.18 -0.71
CA GLN A 86 -5.02 23.70 -1.88
C GLN A 86 -4.22 22.61 -2.61
N TRP A 87 -3.54 21.75 -1.88
CA TRP A 87 -2.72 20.68 -2.47
C TRP A 87 -3.54 19.61 -3.22
N LEU A 88 -4.83 19.45 -2.90
CA LEU A 88 -5.77 18.60 -3.63
C LEU A 88 -6.14 19.26 -4.97
N TYR A 89 -6.50 20.54 -4.92
CA TYR A 89 -6.87 21.29 -6.13
C TYR A 89 -5.72 21.42 -7.11
N ASP A 90 -4.50 21.63 -6.64
CA ASP A 90 -3.28 21.66 -7.46
C ASP A 90 -3.06 20.35 -8.23
N ARG A 91 -3.71 19.25 -7.80
CA ARG A 91 -3.62 17.92 -8.39
C ARG A 91 -4.90 17.48 -9.07
N ASN A 92 -5.86 18.40 -9.25
CA ASN A 92 -7.19 18.14 -9.82
C ASN A 92 -7.94 17.02 -9.06
N ILE A 93 -7.74 16.92 -7.75
CA ILE A 93 -8.47 15.99 -6.90
C ILE A 93 -9.70 16.69 -6.35
N VAL A 94 -10.87 16.13 -6.64
CA VAL A 94 -12.16 16.63 -6.17
C VAL A 94 -12.91 15.48 -5.52
N PHE A 95 -13.37 15.70 -4.30
CA PHE A 95 -14.31 14.83 -3.61
C PHE A 95 -15.71 15.45 -3.67
N GLU A 96 -16.74 14.64 -3.91
CA GLU A 96 -18.13 15.09 -3.78
C GLU A 96 -18.49 15.30 -2.30
N GLU A 97 -18.27 14.27 -1.47
CA GLU A 97 -18.35 14.33 -0.01
C GLU A 97 -17.22 13.52 0.62
N ASP A 98 -16.44 14.16 1.49
CA ASP A 98 -15.29 13.56 2.15
C ASP A 98 -15.26 13.79 3.66
N VAL A 99 -14.46 12.96 4.33
CA VAL A 99 -14.09 13.11 5.73
C VAL A 99 -12.60 13.38 5.80
N TYR A 100 -12.24 14.41 6.55
CA TYR A 100 -10.86 14.80 6.81
C TYR A 100 -10.41 14.35 8.21
N TYR A 101 -9.22 13.79 8.29
CA TYR A 101 -8.57 13.49 9.56
C TYR A 101 -7.05 13.58 9.44
N GLU A 102 -6.40 13.89 10.55
CA GLU A 102 -4.95 13.82 10.69
C GLU A 102 -4.56 12.48 11.32
N LYS A 103 -3.36 12.02 11.02
CA LYS A 103 -2.85 10.76 11.54
C LYS A 103 -1.37 10.85 11.87
N THR A 104 -0.99 10.40 13.06
CA THR A 104 0.41 10.19 13.44
C THR A 104 0.78 8.71 13.33
N TYR A 105 2.05 8.45 13.09
CA TYR A 105 2.63 7.13 12.97
C TYR A 105 3.80 7.03 13.93
N ASP A 106 3.75 6.05 14.83
CA ASP A 106 4.75 5.91 15.89
C ASP A 106 5.53 4.59 15.75
N LYS A 107 6.81 4.65 16.08
CA LYS A 107 7.70 3.50 16.23
C LYS A 107 8.55 3.70 17.49
N ASP A 108 8.55 2.69 18.36
CA ASP A 108 9.29 2.73 19.63
C ASP A 108 8.95 4.01 20.45
N GLU A 109 7.65 4.34 20.49
CA GLU A 109 7.06 5.51 21.19
C GLU A 109 7.48 6.89 20.66
N LYS A 110 8.12 6.94 19.48
CA LYS A 110 8.45 8.19 18.79
C LYS A 110 7.61 8.34 17.54
N GLU A 111 7.14 9.56 17.31
CA GLU A 111 6.50 9.91 16.04
C GLU A 111 7.53 9.84 14.91
N ILE A 112 7.25 9.03 13.91
CA ILE A 112 8.07 8.85 12.71
C ILE A 112 7.37 9.31 11.43
N GLY A 113 6.11 9.73 11.54
CA GLY A 113 5.39 10.29 10.42
C GLY A 113 4.07 10.92 10.82
N PHE A 114 3.65 11.85 9.98
CA PHE A 114 2.39 12.57 10.06
C PHE A 114 1.68 12.48 8.72
N ALA A 115 0.36 12.44 8.73
CA ALA A 115 -0.44 12.45 7.52
C ALA A 115 -1.71 13.26 7.65
N GLN A 116 -2.06 13.92 6.56
CA GLN A 116 -3.37 14.53 6.32
C GLN A 116 -4.12 13.60 5.38
N CYS A 117 -5.28 13.11 5.79
CA CYS A 117 -6.03 12.08 5.06
C CYS A 117 -7.44 12.56 4.74
N PHE A 118 -7.83 12.43 3.48
CA PHE A 118 -9.18 12.63 2.98
C PHE A 118 -9.70 11.30 2.45
N ILE A 119 -10.93 10.94 2.81
CA ILE A 119 -11.59 9.72 2.37
C ILE A 119 -13.02 10.04 1.95
N LEU A 120 -13.51 9.43 0.87
CA LEU A 120 -14.93 9.53 0.52
C LEU A 120 -15.81 9.09 1.69
N LYS A 121 -16.80 9.91 2.00
CA LYS A 121 -17.69 9.71 3.15
C LYS A 121 -18.42 8.37 3.10
N LYS A 122 -18.76 7.88 1.90
CA LYS A 122 -19.36 6.55 1.69
C LYS A 122 -18.56 5.41 2.33
N TYR A 123 -17.23 5.51 2.39
CA TYR A 123 -16.39 4.51 3.06
C TYR A 123 -16.26 4.76 4.56
N PHE A 124 -16.36 6.02 4.98
CA PHE A 124 -16.32 6.40 6.37
C PHE A 124 -17.55 5.89 7.14
N ASP A 125 -18.73 6.09 6.56
CA ASP A 125 -20.03 5.70 7.12
C ASP A 125 -20.18 4.19 7.29
N LEU A 126 -19.34 3.39 6.63
CA LEU A 126 -19.25 1.93 6.78
C LEU A 126 -18.41 1.49 7.99
N GLY A 127 -18.38 2.30 9.05
CA GLY A 127 -17.65 2.00 10.29
C GLY A 127 -16.14 2.09 10.13
N PHE A 128 -15.64 3.12 9.45
CA PHE A 128 -14.21 3.38 9.32
C PHE A 128 -13.62 3.85 10.65
N ASP A 129 -12.50 3.24 11.05
CA ASP A 129 -11.76 3.56 12.25
C ASP A 129 -10.46 4.28 11.89
N ILE A 130 -10.37 5.57 12.20
CA ILE A 130 -9.18 6.40 11.91
C ILE A 130 -7.91 5.92 12.62
N ASN A 131 -8.05 5.11 13.68
CA ASN A 131 -6.95 4.49 14.41
C ASN A 131 -6.54 3.14 13.81
N LYS A 132 -7.07 2.77 12.64
CA LYS A 132 -6.65 1.59 11.87
C LYS A 132 -6.09 1.98 10.51
N SER A 133 -5.37 1.06 9.87
CA SER A 133 -4.77 1.28 8.55
C SER A 133 -5.82 1.72 7.53
N LEU A 134 -5.59 2.85 6.86
CA LEU A 134 -6.46 3.40 5.82
C LEU A 134 -6.62 2.40 4.66
N ILE A 135 -5.48 1.91 4.16
CA ILE A 135 -5.42 0.98 3.03
C ILE A 135 -6.11 -0.34 3.36
N ASP A 136 -5.85 -0.95 4.53
CA ASP A 136 -6.43 -2.26 4.85
C ASP A 136 -7.96 -2.18 5.01
N GLN A 137 -8.46 -1.06 5.56
CA GLN A 137 -9.89 -0.84 5.68
C GLN A 137 -10.56 -0.58 4.33
N LEU A 138 -9.90 0.12 3.41
CA LEU A 138 -10.41 0.32 2.06
C LEU A 138 -10.38 -0.98 1.27
N ILE A 139 -9.30 -1.76 1.31
CA ILE A 139 -9.22 -3.06 0.64
C ILE A 139 -10.35 -3.99 1.12
N SER A 140 -10.59 -4.06 2.43
CA SER A 140 -11.66 -4.93 2.97
C SER A 140 -13.09 -4.49 2.58
N LYS A 141 -13.26 -3.24 2.12
CA LYS A 141 -14.52 -2.67 1.64
C LYS A 141 -14.59 -2.50 0.12
N ASN A 142 -13.65 -3.08 -0.64
CA ASN A 142 -13.48 -2.84 -2.08
C ASN A 142 -13.42 -1.34 -2.45
N GLY A 143 -12.86 -0.53 -1.55
CA GLY A 143 -12.74 0.91 -1.69
C GLY A 143 -11.44 1.38 -2.31
N VAL A 144 -10.57 0.46 -2.74
CA VAL A 144 -9.37 0.81 -3.50
C VAL A 144 -8.96 -0.36 -4.40
N ASN A 145 -8.78 -0.07 -5.68
CA ASN A 145 -8.31 -1.01 -6.70
C ASN A 145 -6.93 -0.64 -7.23
N ASN A 146 -6.62 0.65 -7.22
CA ASN A 146 -5.32 1.18 -7.65
C ASN A 146 -4.91 2.35 -6.76
N THR A 147 -3.61 2.57 -6.63
CA THR A 147 -3.05 3.74 -5.96
C THR A 147 -1.94 4.38 -6.78
N VAL A 148 -1.89 5.70 -6.76
CA VAL A 148 -0.81 6.50 -7.36
C VAL A 148 -0.11 7.25 -6.25
N TYR A 149 1.23 7.31 -6.30
CA TYR A 149 2.00 8.15 -5.40
C TYR A 149 2.88 9.13 -6.17
N GLU A 150 2.99 10.32 -5.60
CA GLU A 150 3.91 11.38 -6.02
C GLU A 150 4.83 11.69 -4.85
N LEU A 151 6.13 11.84 -5.11
CA LEU A 151 7.12 12.22 -4.12
C LEU A 151 7.67 13.59 -4.48
N LYS A 152 7.62 14.53 -3.52
CA LYS A 152 8.04 15.91 -3.76
C LYS A 152 8.70 16.49 -2.53
N TYR A 153 9.80 17.23 -2.71
CA TYR A 153 10.36 18.03 -1.61
C TYR A 153 9.49 19.27 -1.35
N GLU A 154 9.12 19.49 -0.10
CA GLU A 154 8.35 20.65 0.33
C GLU A 154 8.90 21.24 1.62
N THR A 155 8.69 22.55 1.80
CA THR A 155 8.96 23.22 3.07
C THR A 155 7.86 22.84 4.06
N VAL A 156 8.23 22.07 5.08
CA VAL A 156 7.30 21.56 6.11
C VAL A 156 7.70 21.95 7.53
N ASN A 157 8.98 22.26 7.77
CA ASN A 157 9.49 22.63 9.09
C ASN A 157 9.16 21.60 10.18
N MET A 158 9.37 20.31 9.89
CA MET A 158 9.11 19.19 10.80
C MET A 158 10.38 18.37 11.01
N TYR A 159 10.46 17.66 12.14
CA TYR A 159 11.56 16.75 12.46
C TYR A 159 12.95 17.42 12.37
N GLY A 160 13.05 18.70 12.76
CA GLY A 160 14.28 19.48 12.69
C GLY A 160 14.74 19.85 11.27
N CYS A 161 13.91 19.62 10.25
CA CYS A 161 14.24 19.87 8.85
C CYS A 161 13.29 20.91 8.23
N GLU A 162 13.85 21.88 7.50
CA GLU A 162 13.05 22.87 6.76
C GLU A 162 12.29 22.19 5.61
N LYS A 163 13.00 21.39 4.81
CA LYS A 163 12.46 20.68 3.66
C LYS A 163 12.54 19.17 3.85
N LEU A 164 11.45 18.47 3.55
CA LEU A 164 11.36 17.02 3.57
C LEU A 164 10.70 16.50 2.30
N VAL A 165 10.95 15.23 1.98
CA VAL A 165 10.17 14.53 0.96
C VAL A 165 8.79 14.25 1.53
N VAL A 166 7.78 14.82 0.87
CA VAL A 166 6.37 14.58 1.12
C VAL A 166 5.89 13.54 0.12
N ILE A 167 5.12 12.58 0.62
CA ILE A 167 4.48 11.56 -0.20
C ILE A 167 3.01 11.96 -0.34
N TYR A 168 2.57 12.16 -1.57
CA TYR A 168 1.16 12.23 -1.87
C TYR A 168 0.69 10.89 -2.37
N LEU A 169 -0.38 10.35 -1.81
CA LEU A 169 -0.95 9.06 -2.16
C LEU A 169 -2.42 9.23 -2.48
N PHE A 170 -2.84 8.71 -3.62
CA PHE A 170 -4.24 8.75 -4.08
C PHE A 170 -4.69 7.32 -4.34
N GLY A 171 -5.93 7.00 -3.99
CA GLY A 171 -6.54 5.71 -4.31
C GLY A 171 -7.78 5.87 -5.14
N TYR A 172 -8.01 4.92 -6.03
CA TYR A 172 -9.19 4.88 -6.89
C TYR A 172 -10.02 3.64 -6.58
N ASP A 173 -11.34 3.82 -6.48
CA ASP A 173 -12.30 2.72 -6.51
C ASP A 173 -12.71 2.43 -7.97
N LEU A 174 -13.92 1.90 -8.21
CA LEU A 174 -14.43 1.64 -9.57
C LEU A 174 -15.01 2.89 -10.27
N GLU A 175 -15.31 3.94 -9.51
CA GLU A 175 -16.04 5.12 -9.95
C GLU A 175 -15.14 6.36 -9.99
N SER A 176 -14.33 6.58 -8.95
CA SER A 176 -13.57 7.81 -8.77
C SER A 176 -12.44 7.66 -7.74
N ILE A 177 -11.88 8.80 -7.29
CA ILE A 177 -10.92 8.86 -6.20
C ILE A 177 -11.61 8.53 -4.87
N SER A 178 -11.15 7.47 -4.20
CA SER A 178 -11.71 7.02 -2.94
C SER A 178 -11.03 7.63 -1.72
N PHE A 179 -9.75 7.98 -1.85
CA PHE A 179 -9.01 8.69 -0.82
C PHE A 179 -7.83 9.47 -1.41
N ALA A 180 -7.36 10.46 -0.66
CA ALA A 180 -6.13 11.20 -0.90
C ALA A 180 -5.44 11.45 0.43
N ALA A 181 -4.13 11.24 0.48
CA ALA A 181 -3.36 11.44 1.69
C ALA A 181 -2.01 12.08 1.40
N ARG A 182 -1.62 13.02 2.26
CA ARG A 182 -0.33 13.72 2.24
C ARG A 182 0.46 13.28 3.46
N TYR A 183 1.61 12.65 3.26
CA TYR A 183 2.46 12.12 4.32
C TYR A 183 3.76 12.92 4.43
N VAL A 184 4.12 13.27 5.66
CA VAL A 184 5.43 13.78 6.02
C VAL A 184 6.09 12.72 6.90
N ILE A 185 7.21 12.17 6.45
CA ILE A 185 7.90 11.06 7.14
C ILE A 185 9.23 11.57 7.69
N HIS A 186 9.57 11.15 8.90
CA HIS A 186 10.88 11.43 9.49
C HIS A 186 11.99 10.87 8.57
N PRO A 187 13.04 11.65 8.25
CA PRO A 187 14.04 11.28 7.25
C PRO A 187 14.73 9.93 7.55
N ASP A 188 15.04 9.64 8.82
CA ASP A 188 15.64 8.36 9.24
C ASP A 188 14.75 7.13 9.00
N HIS A 189 13.45 7.35 8.73
CA HIS A 189 12.46 6.32 8.48
C HIS A 189 11.96 6.31 7.03
N PHE A 190 12.48 7.21 6.18
CA PHE A 190 12.07 7.31 4.79
C PHE A 190 12.83 6.31 3.91
N ASN A 191 12.18 5.21 3.56
CA ASN A 191 12.73 4.20 2.65
C ASN A 191 11.63 3.61 1.76
N ILE A 192 11.48 4.15 0.55
CA ILE A 192 10.50 3.69 -0.44
C ILE A 192 11.23 2.90 -1.52
N LYS A 193 10.71 1.70 -1.81
CA LYS A 193 11.19 0.84 -2.89
C LYS A 193 10.13 0.80 -3.99
N HIS A 194 10.51 1.19 -5.20
CA HIS A 194 9.71 1.04 -6.41
C HIS A 194 10.36 0.02 -7.34
N GLN A 195 9.55 -0.74 -8.07
CA GLN A 195 10.03 -1.64 -9.12
C GLN A 195 9.24 -1.40 -10.40
N GLU A 196 9.99 -1.24 -11.48
CA GLU A 196 9.47 -1.11 -12.82
C GLU A 196 9.65 -2.45 -13.55
N PHE A 197 8.69 -2.79 -14.40
CA PHE A 197 8.78 -3.95 -15.28
C PHE A 197 9.05 -3.47 -16.70
N SER A 198 10.03 -4.09 -17.36
CA SER A 198 10.22 -3.90 -18.79
C SER A 198 9.19 -4.73 -19.56
N LEU A 199 8.69 -4.20 -20.67
CA LEU A 199 7.72 -4.86 -21.55
C LEU A 199 8.33 -5.98 -22.42
N VAL A 200 9.53 -6.47 -22.10
CA VAL A 200 10.29 -7.44 -22.91
C VAL A 200 10.00 -8.87 -22.48
#